data_AF-A0AAU7T4D1-F1
#
_entry.id   AF-A0AAU7T4D1-F1
#
_cell.length_a   1.000
_cell.length_b   1.000
_cell.length_c   1.000
_cell.angle_alpha   90.00
_cell.angle_beta   90.00
_cell.angle_gamma   90.00
#
_symmetry.space_group_name_H-M   'P 1'
#
loop_
_entity.id
_entity.type
_entity.pdbx_description
1 polymer ?
#
loop_
_entity_poly.entity_id
_entity_poly.type
_entity_poly.pdbx_seq_one_letter_code
_entity_poly.pdbx_strand_id
1 'polypeptide(L)'
;MSGFPDEVEAYYAELAERRGWPAETVAAIRSTVELIRDLDRGTAPRTYGAAVDDYGTDWLYEAVWHEAEWVVVRQLGVGEDGEVTRYWWQRLEDDEGMLTDQALDRDDWGLRPLTREDFYTAWDDPGWSLTA
;
A
#
# COMPACT_ATOMS: atom_id res chain seq x y z
N MET A 1 20.64 -10.98 9.38
CA MET A 1 19.58 -10.31 10.17
C MET A 1 18.27 -10.65 9.50
N SER A 2 17.60 -11.69 10.00
CA SER A 2 16.45 -12.32 9.34
C SER A 2 15.24 -12.06 10.24
N GLY A 3 14.46 -11.03 9.92
CA GLY A 3 13.31 -10.58 10.72
C GLY A 3 12.80 -9.22 10.23
N PHE A 4 11.58 -8.85 10.61
CA PHE A 4 11.10 -7.48 10.44
C PHE A 4 11.74 -6.56 11.49
N PRO A 5 11.76 -5.24 11.25
CA PRO A 5 12.04 -4.28 12.32
C PRO A 5 11.09 -4.48 13.50
N ASP A 6 11.58 -4.25 14.72
CA ASP A 6 10.80 -4.48 15.96
C ASP A 6 9.48 -3.70 15.98
N GLU A 7 9.45 -2.49 15.41
CA GLU A 7 8.23 -1.67 15.29
C GLU A 7 7.15 -2.34 14.44
N VAL A 8 7.54 -3.08 13.40
CA VAL A 8 6.62 -3.77 12.49
C VAL A 8 6.09 -5.04 13.16
N GLU A 9 6.96 -5.80 13.84
CA GLU A 9 6.54 -6.97 14.63
C GLU A 9 5.56 -6.55 15.74
N ALA A 10 5.86 -5.46 16.45
CA ALA A 10 4.99 -4.92 17.49
C ALA A 10 3.63 -4.47 16.94
N TYR A 11 3.64 -3.75 15.81
CA TYR A 11 2.41 -3.30 15.16
C TYR A 11 1.44 -4.45 14.84
N TYR A 12 1.91 -5.50 14.16
CA TYR A 12 1.04 -6.62 13.80
C TYR A 12 0.67 -7.49 15.01
N ALA A 13 1.51 -7.57 16.04
CA ALA A 13 1.16 -8.25 17.28
C ALA A 13 0.00 -7.53 18.01
N GLU A 14 0.07 -6.20 18.13
CA GLU A 14 -0.99 -5.38 18.73
C GLU A 14 -2.28 -5.43 17.90
N LEU A 15 -2.18 -5.36 16.58
CA LEU A 15 -3.33 -5.46 15.68
C LEU A 15 -4.02 -6.83 15.82
N ALA A 16 -3.22 -7.91 15.84
CA ALA A 16 -3.73 -9.27 16.02
C ALA A 16 -4.44 -9.46 17.37
N GLU A 17 -3.85 -8.93 18.45
CA GLU A 17 -4.47 -8.96 19.78
C GLU A 17 -5.79 -8.18 19.79
N ARG A 18 -5.79 -6.94 19.27
CA ARG A 18 -6.97 -6.08 19.21
C ARG A 18 -8.12 -6.73 18.43
N ARG A 19 -7.81 -7.44 17.34
CA ARG A 19 -8.80 -8.11 16.49
C ARG A 19 -9.10 -9.55 16.88
N GLY A 20 -8.40 -10.10 17.87
CA GLY A 20 -8.57 -11.49 18.32
C GLY A 20 -8.26 -12.50 17.21
N TRP A 21 -7.23 -12.23 16.39
CA TRP A 21 -6.89 -13.09 15.26
C TRP A 21 -6.40 -14.48 15.71
N PRO A 22 -6.86 -15.57 15.06
CA PRO A 22 -6.28 -16.88 15.27
C PRO A 22 -4.84 -16.94 14.73
N ALA A 23 -4.06 -17.89 15.24
CA ALA A 23 -2.65 -18.05 14.86
C ALA A 23 -2.43 -18.24 13.34
N GLU A 24 -3.40 -18.85 12.64
CA GLU A 24 -3.38 -19.00 11.19
C GLU A 24 -3.45 -17.65 10.46
N THR A 25 -4.32 -16.73 10.90
CA THR A 25 -4.41 -15.38 10.34
C THR A 25 -3.14 -14.59 10.61
N VAL A 26 -2.58 -14.69 11.82
CA VAL A 26 -1.28 -14.05 12.14
C VAL A 26 -0.17 -14.55 11.22
N ALA A 27 -0.13 -15.86 10.96
CA ALA A 27 0.85 -16.45 10.04
C ALA A 27 0.63 -15.98 8.60
N ALA A 28 -0.62 -15.93 8.12
CA ALA A 28 -0.95 -15.48 6.77
C ALA A 28 -0.60 -14.01 6.54
N ILE A 29 -0.93 -13.12 7.50
CA ILE A 29 -0.54 -11.70 7.43
C ILE A 29 0.97 -11.58 7.45
N ARG A 30 1.68 -12.31 8.31
CA ARG A 30 3.14 -12.32 8.32
C ARG A 30 3.71 -12.69 6.95
N SER A 31 3.25 -13.78 6.33
CA SER A 31 3.70 -14.19 4.99
C SER A 31 3.40 -13.14 3.93
N THR A 32 2.26 -12.46 4.03
CA THR A 32 1.90 -11.36 3.12
C THR A 32 2.86 -10.17 3.30
N VAL A 33 3.18 -9.80 4.54
CA VAL A 33 4.17 -8.75 4.82
C VAL A 33 5.55 -9.11 4.26
N GLU A 34 5.96 -10.38 4.37
CA GLU A 34 7.24 -10.87 3.81
C GLU A 34 7.23 -10.72 2.29
N LEU A 35 6.16 -11.17 1.63
CA LEU A 35 6.00 -11.05 0.18
C LEU A 35 6.05 -9.59 -0.28
N ILE A 36 5.22 -8.71 0.29
CA ILE A 36 5.16 -7.30 -0.13
C ILE A 36 6.50 -6.59 0.14
N ARG A 37 7.18 -6.92 1.25
CA ARG A 37 8.52 -6.39 1.54
C ARG A 37 9.55 -6.82 0.50
N ASP A 38 9.51 -8.07 0.06
CA ASP A 38 10.43 -8.61 -0.94
C ASP A 38 10.16 -7.98 -2.32
N LEU A 39 8.90 -7.80 -2.70
CA LEU A 39 8.50 -7.07 -3.90
C LEU A 39 8.94 -5.59 -3.84
N ASP A 40 8.69 -4.91 -2.73
CA ASP A 40 9.08 -3.50 -2.49
C ASP A 40 10.60 -3.29 -2.57
N ARG A 41 11.40 -4.30 -2.20
CA ARG A 41 12.88 -4.23 -2.28
C ARG A 41 13.44 -4.75 -3.60
N GLY A 42 12.62 -5.46 -4.37
CA GLY A 42 13.00 -6.04 -5.65
C GLY A 42 13.22 -5.02 -6.75
N THR A 43 13.84 -5.48 -7.83
CA THR A 43 14.15 -4.70 -9.04
C THR A 43 13.19 -5.00 -10.20
N ALA A 44 12.11 -5.74 -9.94
CA ALA A 44 11.08 -6.02 -10.94
C ALA A 44 10.47 -4.71 -11.49
N PRO A 45 9.93 -4.74 -12.72
CA PRO A 45 9.29 -3.58 -13.32
C PRO A 45 8.22 -2.99 -12.41
N ARG A 46 8.07 -1.65 -12.46
CA ARG A 46 7.13 -0.88 -11.64
C ARG A 46 6.23 -0.02 -12.49
N THR A 47 5.02 0.20 -12.01
CA THR A 47 4.06 1.13 -12.58
C THR A 47 3.43 1.97 -11.47
N TYR A 48 3.00 3.19 -11.83
CA TYR A 48 2.40 4.13 -10.90
C TYR A 48 1.12 4.70 -11.51
N GLY A 49 0.11 4.91 -10.68
CA GLY A 49 -1.15 5.47 -11.14
C GLY A 49 -1.91 6.16 -10.04
N ALA A 50 -2.83 7.04 -10.43
CA ALA A 50 -3.73 7.71 -9.51
C ALA A 50 -5.19 7.56 -9.96
N ALA A 51 -6.09 7.41 -9.01
CA ALA A 51 -7.54 7.46 -9.20
C ALA A 51 -8.18 8.26 -8.09
N VAL A 52 -9.33 8.87 -8.38
CA VAL A 52 -10.19 9.49 -7.37
C VAL A 52 -11.31 8.51 -7.12
N ASP A 53 -11.59 8.19 -5.85
CA ASP A 53 -12.75 7.38 -5.50
C ASP A 53 -14.05 8.20 -5.47
N ASP A 54 -15.17 7.52 -5.27
CA ASP A 54 -16.50 8.14 -5.20
C ASP A 54 -16.67 9.10 -4.00
N TYR A 55 -15.74 9.07 -3.04
CA TYR A 55 -15.72 9.91 -1.85
C TYR A 55 -14.80 11.13 -1.98
N GLY A 56 -14.15 11.30 -3.13
CA GLY A 56 -13.22 12.40 -3.39
C GLY A 56 -11.81 12.17 -2.85
N THR A 57 -11.48 10.95 -2.40
CA THR A 57 -10.12 10.61 -1.98
C THR A 57 -9.25 10.38 -3.21
N ASP A 58 -8.14 11.13 -3.32
CA ASP A 58 -7.10 10.83 -4.29
C ASP A 58 -6.28 9.63 -3.81
N TRP A 59 -6.38 8.52 -4.53
CA TRP A 59 -5.59 7.32 -4.31
C TRP A 59 -4.44 7.22 -5.30
N LEU A 60 -3.23 7.04 -4.78
CA LEU A 60 -2.01 6.82 -5.54
C LEU A 60 -1.51 5.42 -5.27
N TYR A 61 -1.11 4.72 -6.33
CA TYR A 61 -0.65 3.34 -6.28
C TYR A 61 0.73 3.21 -6.91
N GLU A 62 1.61 2.48 -6.23
CA GLU A 62 2.80 1.88 -6.82
C GLU A 62 2.61 0.36 -6.86
N ALA A 63 2.77 -0.22 -8.04
CA ALA A 63 2.66 -1.66 -8.24
C ALA A 63 3.90 -2.24 -8.93
N VAL A 64 4.19 -3.50 -8.62
CA VAL A 64 5.33 -4.28 -9.12
C VAL A 64 4.81 -5.46 -9.93
N TRP A 65 5.44 -5.74 -11.08
CA TRP A 65 5.09 -6.91 -11.88
C TRP A 65 5.57 -8.19 -11.19
N HIS A 66 4.64 -9.08 -10.85
CA HIS A 66 4.90 -10.34 -10.19
C HIS A 66 3.90 -11.39 -10.68
N GLU A 67 4.38 -12.61 -10.98
CA GLU A 67 3.52 -13.76 -11.36
C GLU A 67 2.40 -13.47 -12.39
N ALA A 68 2.70 -12.62 -13.39
CA ALA A 68 1.79 -12.21 -14.46
C ALA A 68 0.69 -11.20 -14.08
N GLU A 69 0.83 -10.53 -12.95
CA GLU A 69 -0.04 -9.42 -12.52
C GLU A 69 0.76 -8.24 -11.93
N TRP A 70 0.09 -7.09 -11.81
CA TRP A 70 0.65 -5.91 -11.14
C TRP A 70 0.20 -5.91 -9.66
N VAL A 71 1.08 -6.33 -8.76
CA VAL A 71 0.80 -6.36 -7.32
C VAL A 71 1.08 -4.98 -6.72
N VAL A 72 0.09 -4.35 -6.08
CA VAL A 72 0.28 -3.08 -5.38
C VAL A 72 1.18 -3.30 -4.16
N VAL A 73 2.24 -2.50 -4.05
CA VAL A 73 3.22 -2.58 -2.93
C VAL A 73 3.19 -1.34 -2.04
N ARG A 74 2.69 -0.22 -2.55
CA ARG A 74 2.42 1.01 -1.79
C ARG A 74 1.15 1.67 -2.27
N GLN A 75 0.39 2.20 -1.34
CA GLN A 75 -0.85 2.93 -1.59
C GLN A 75 -0.92 4.15 -0.67
N LEU A 76 -1.27 5.30 -1.22
CA LEU A 76 -1.47 6.56 -0.52
C LEU A 76 -2.87 7.06 -0.83
N GLY A 77 -3.66 7.35 0.20
CA GLY A 77 -4.94 8.04 0.07
C GLY A 77 -4.83 9.43 0.67
N VAL A 78 -5.37 10.43 -0.03
CA VAL A 78 -5.50 11.81 0.47
C VAL A 78 -6.97 12.23 0.35
N GLY A 79 -7.64 12.33 1.49
CA GLY A 79 -9.05 12.74 1.56
C GLY A 79 -9.22 14.25 1.32
N GLU A 80 -10.44 14.67 0.99
CA GLU A 80 -10.77 16.10 0.76
C GLU A 80 -10.54 16.98 2.00
N ASP A 81 -10.62 16.39 3.19
CA ASP A 81 -10.32 17.04 4.47
C ASP A 81 -8.83 17.09 4.82
N GLY A 82 -7.98 16.53 3.95
CA GLY A 82 -6.54 16.42 4.12
C GLY A 82 -6.11 15.23 4.99
N GLU A 83 -7.02 14.31 5.33
CA GLU A 83 -6.63 13.05 5.96
C GLU A 83 -5.73 12.24 5.02
N VAL A 84 -4.65 11.69 5.57
CA VAL A 84 -3.66 10.94 4.79
C VAL A 84 -3.53 9.52 5.32
N THR A 85 -3.79 8.57 4.44
CA THR A 85 -3.66 7.14 4.73
C THR A 85 -2.55 6.55 3.88
N ARG A 86 -1.68 5.73 4.50
CA ARG A 86 -0.60 5.06 3.80
C ARG A 86 -0.58 3.58 4.13
N TYR A 87 -0.56 2.75 3.09
CA TYR A 87 -0.38 1.33 3.20
C TYR A 87 0.88 0.89 2.45
N TRP A 88 1.69 0.07 3.12
CA TRP A 88 2.88 -0.60 2.58
C TRP A 88 3.25 -1.78 3.49
N TRP A 89 4.30 -2.56 3.20
CA TRP A 89 4.61 -3.74 4.00
C TRP A 89 4.68 -3.53 5.54
N GLN A 90 5.10 -2.35 6.03
CA GLN A 90 5.14 -2.10 7.48
C GLN A 90 3.76 -1.86 8.10
N ARG A 91 2.77 -1.51 7.27
CA ARG A 91 1.38 -1.25 7.64
C ARG A 91 0.48 -1.63 6.47
N LEU A 92 0.23 -2.93 6.31
CA LEU A 92 -0.62 -3.46 5.24
C LEU A 92 -2.08 -3.15 5.49
N GLU A 93 -2.51 -3.14 6.74
CA GLU A 93 -3.90 -2.88 7.09
C GLU A 93 -3.98 -2.25 8.48
N ASP A 94 -5.01 -1.44 8.68
CA ASP A 94 -5.43 -0.89 9.95
C ASP A 94 -6.96 -0.91 10.03
N ASP A 95 -7.53 -0.24 11.04
CA ASP A 95 -8.97 -0.27 11.28
C ASP A 95 -9.78 0.51 10.24
N GLU A 96 -9.13 1.36 9.45
CA GLU A 96 -9.76 2.17 8.41
C GLU A 96 -9.67 1.51 7.02
N GLY A 97 -8.72 0.60 6.81
CA GLY A 97 -8.57 -0.07 5.52
C GLY A 97 -7.31 -0.91 5.39
N MET A 98 -6.98 -1.21 4.14
CA MET A 98 -5.85 -2.06 3.79
C MET A 98 -5.25 -1.70 2.44
N LEU A 99 -3.98 -2.10 2.24
CA LEU A 99 -3.37 -2.24 0.93
C LEU A 99 -4.27 -3.16 0.11
N THR A 100 -4.68 -2.67 -1.07
CA THR A 100 -5.53 -3.46 -1.95
C THR A 100 -4.93 -4.83 -2.25
N ASP A 101 -5.77 -5.87 -2.17
CA ASP A 101 -5.45 -7.25 -2.52
C ASP A 101 -5.72 -7.55 -4.00
N GLN A 102 -6.23 -6.55 -4.74
CA GLN A 102 -6.50 -6.67 -6.16
C GLN A 102 -5.27 -6.33 -6.99
N ALA A 103 -5.11 -7.05 -8.10
CA ALA A 103 -4.15 -6.67 -9.12
C ALA A 103 -4.50 -5.29 -9.68
N LEU A 104 -3.48 -4.44 -9.83
CA LEU A 104 -3.63 -3.12 -10.41
C LEU A 104 -3.90 -3.24 -11.92
N ASP A 105 -5.15 -3.06 -12.32
CA ASP A 105 -5.53 -2.92 -13.72
C ASP A 105 -5.74 -1.45 -14.06
N ARG A 106 -4.90 -0.93 -14.94
CA ARG A 106 -4.89 0.50 -15.28
C ARG A 106 -6.15 0.92 -16.03
N ASP A 107 -6.65 0.07 -16.91
CA ASP A 107 -7.75 0.39 -17.79
C ASP A 107 -9.07 0.24 -17.04
N ASP A 108 -9.24 -0.86 -16.29
CA ASP A 108 -10.44 -1.11 -15.51
C ASP A 108 -10.62 -0.11 -14.37
N TRP A 109 -9.53 0.38 -13.76
CA TRP A 109 -9.59 1.34 -12.66
C TRP A 109 -9.55 2.80 -13.15
N GLY A 110 -9.39 3.04 -14.46
CA GLY A 110 -9.29 4.38 -15.02
C GLY A 110 -8.09 5.19 -14.49
N LEU A 111 -6.96 4.51 -14.24
CA LEU A 111 -5.79 5.14 -13.60
C LEU A 111 -5.17 6.21 -14.49
N ARG A 112 -5.13 7.44 -13.97
CA ARG A 112 -4.28 8.50 -14.51
C ARG A 112 -2.82 8.07 -14.38
N PRO A 113 -1.98 8.19 -15.44
CA PRO A 113 -0.55 7.96 -15.33
C PRO A 113 0.07 8.89 -14.29
N LEU A 114 0.95 8.33 -13.46
CA LEU A 114 1.72 9.05 -12.46
C LEU A 114 3.20 8.72 -12.69
N THR A 115 4.10 9.68 -12.51
CA THR A 115 5.52 9.37 -12.53
C THR A 115 5.97 8.86 -11.17
N ARG A 116 7.13 8.20 -11.13
CA ARG A 116 7.78 7.84 -9.87
C ARG A 116 8.04 9.08 -9.00
N GLU A 117 8.51 10.16 -9.62
CA GLU A 117 8.85 11.39 -8.90
C GLU A 117 7.61 11.97 -8.22
N ASP A 118 6.52 12.13 -8.96
CA ASP A 118 5.24 12.64 -8.41
C ASP A 118 4.72 11.77 -7.27
N PHE A 119 4.80 10.44 -7.42
CA PHE A 119 4.39 9.51 -6.37
C PHE A 119 5.19 9.72 -5.09
N TYR A 120 6.53 9.74 -5.16
CA TYR A 120 7.36 9.87 -3.96
C TYR A 120 7.33 11.29 -3.38
N THR A 121 7.11 12.33 -4.20
CA THR A 121 6.84 13.67 -3.70
C THR A 121 5.56 13.70 -2.87
N ALA A 122 4.45 13.15 -3.37
CA ALA A 122 3.20 13.05 -2.60
C ALA A 122 3.34 12.10 -1.39
N TRP A 123 4.12 11.03 -1.52
CA TRP A 123 4.36 10.10 -0.43
C TRP A 123 5.05 10.75 0.76
N ASP A 124 6.07 11.57 0.50
CA ASP A 124 6.85 12.27 1.52
C ASP A 124 6.15 13.55 2.01
N ASP A 125 5.44 14.26 1.12
CA ASP A 125 4.67 15.47 1.39
C ASP A 125 3.26 15.41 0.73
N PRO A 126 2.28 14.78 1.41
CA PRO A 126 0.94 14.50 0.86
C PRO A 126 0.06 15.75 0.74
N GLY A 127 0.55 16.92 1.17
CA GLY A 127 -0.08 18.21 0.88
C GLY A 127 0.30 18.78 -0.49
N TRP A 128 1.19 18.12 -1.23
CA TRP A 128 1.54 18.51 -2.59
C TRP A 128 0.40 18.21 -3.57
N SER A 129 0.18 19.14 -4.50
CA SER A 129 -1.02 19.22 -5.35
C SER A 129 -1.18 18.02 -6.28
N LEU A 130 -2.06 17.08 -5.91
CA LEU A 130 -2.53 15.99 -6.78
C LEU A 130 -3.46 16.46 -7.92
N THR A 131 -3.73 17.77 -7.95
CA THR A 131 -4.60 18.48 -8.90
C THR A 131 -3.85 19.37 -9.90
N ALA A 132 -2.51 19.36 -9.91
CA ALA A 132 -1.70 20.18 -10.82
C ALA A 132 -1.69 19.66 -12.27
#